data_AF-R0MAX8-F1
#
_entry.id   AF-R0MAX8-F1
#
_cell.length_a   1.000
_cell.length_b   1.000
_cell.length_c   1.000
_cell.angle_alpha   90.00
_cell.angle_beta   90.00
_cell.angle_gamma   90.00
#
_symmetry.space_group_name_H-M   'P 1'
#
loop_
_entity.id
_entity.type
_entity.pdbx_description
1 polymer ?
#
loop_
_entity_poly.entity_id
_entity_poly.type
_entity_poly.pdbx_seq_one_letter_code
_entity_poly.pdbx_strand_id
1 'polypeptide(L)'
;MDLSPKEQVMKIINDVSQKFRDSLRGNLDSQNTELIGGARINFTFNSHFTNFINNIDPLTAINDDQIRAMLYNSSGSSSVILFSHSAFEQLAKLSIQMLKPHSIKLVSIVFGELVRITNTIITSNSVMRFPALNEMISTSLIKLFKEHSEQTHKLVEAFLDWNVSYISTKHPDFIKWNEVLTKELELQNYETTKSEKIDFYKDMERKLTLESIPNILKIKGKMSYQESVEIGIIKSMVVSYFEIIKKIVIDQVPKAIMYGLVFKSSDKIQERLFLDIYDKKDLELIIVESSEISEKRNKLHTTLKALKQAYDLVCSL
;
A
#
# COMPACT_ATOMS: atom_id res chain seq x y z
N MET A 1 -7.16 -41.41 -26.16
CA MET A 1 -6.81 -40.49 -27.25
C MET A 1 -5.83 -39.50 -26.68
N ASP A 2 -4.62 -39.44 -27.22
CA ASP A 2 -3.65 -38.42 -26.85
C ASP A 2 -4.19 -37.05 -27.28
N LEU A 3 -4.21 -36.08 -26.36
CA LEU A 3 -4.62 -34.71 -26.64
C LEU A 3 -3.68 -34.12 -27.69
N SER A 4 -4.23 -33.35 -28.64
CA SER A 4 -3.39 -32.54 -29.51
C SER A 4 -2.62 -31.49 -28.70
N PRO A 5 -1.46 -31.01 -29.18
CA PRO A 5 -0.70 -29.93 -28.54
C PRO A 5 -1.58 -28.72 -28.17
N LYS A 6 -2.49 -28.33 -29.07
CA LYS A 6 -3.42 -27.22 -28.84
C LYS A 6 -4.42 -27.49 -27.72
N GLU A 7 -5.04 -28.67 -27.70
CA GLU A 7 -5.98 -29.04 -26.64
C GLU A 7 -5.28 -29.12 -25.28
N GLN A 8 -4.04 -29.60 -25.27
CA GLN A 8 -3.24 -29.70 -24.06
C GLN A 8 -2.86 -28.32 -23.49
N VAL A 9 -2.42 -27.38 -24.32
CA VAL A 9 -2.16 -26.00 -23.88
C VAL A 9 -3.42 -25.33 -23.38
N MET A 10 -4.54 -25.47 -24.09
CA MET A 10 -5.82 -24.88 -23.65
C MET A 10 -6.25 -25.45 -22.30
N LYS A 11 -6.13 -26.76 -22.09
CA LYS A 11 -6.41 -27.40 -20.79
C LYS A 11 -5.53 -26.83 -19.68
N ILE A 12 -4.23 -26.64 -19.94
CA ILE A 12 -3.29 -26.05 -18.98
C ILE A 12 -3.65 -24.60 -18.66
N ILE A 13 -3.94 -23.78 -19.66
CA ILE A 13 -4.33 -22.37 -19.48
C ILE A 13 -5.59 -22.29 -18.60
N ASN A 14 -6.60 -23.10 -18.88
CA ASN A 14 -7.84 -23.14 -18.11
C ASN A 14 -7.59 -23.56 -16.66
N ASP A 15 -6.76 -24.58 -16.45
CA ASP A 15 -6.43 -25.08 -15.11
C ASP A 15 -5.61 -24.06 -14.30
N VAL A 16 -4.60 -23.42 -14.89
CA VAL A 16 -3.83 -22.33 -14.24
C VAL A 16 -4.75 -21.16 -13.88
N SER A 17 -5.62 -20.74 -14.80
CA SER A 17 -6.57 -19.65 -14.57
C SER A 17 -7.53 -19.97 -13.43
N GLN A 18 -8.03 -21.21 -13.38
CA GLN A 18 -8.96 -21.65 -12.35
C GLN A 18 -8.29 -21.74 -10.98
N LYS A 19 -7.11 -22.37 -10.90
CA LYS A 19 -6.33 -22.45 -9.66
C LYS A 19 -5.93 -21.08 -9.12
N PHE A 20 -5.65 -20.12 -10.00
CA PHE A 20 -5.39 -18.74 -9.57
C PHE A 20 -6.61 -18.11 -8.91
N ARG A 21 -7.80 -18.26 -9.52
CA ARG A 21 -9.06 -17.79 -8.93
C ARG A 21 -9.35 -18.49 -7.61
N ASP A 22 -9.13 -19.79 -7.52
CA ASP A 22 -9.38 -20.56 -6.31
C ASP A 22 -8.39 -20.19 -5.19
N SER A 23 -7.13 -19.91 -5.53
CA SER A 23 -6.13 -19.38 -4.59
C SER A 23 -6.52 -18.01 -4.02
N LEU A 24 -7.05 -17.12 -4.86
CA LEU A 24 -7.55 -15.82 -4.41
C LEU A 24 -8.82 -15.92 -3.57
N ARG A 25 -9.71 -16.87 -3.88
CA ARG A 25 -10.97 -17.07 -3.16
C ARG A 25 -10.82 -17.86 -1.86
N GLY A 26 -9.66 -18.51 -1.65
CA GLY A 26 -9.43 -19.38 -0.51
C GLY A 26 -10.06 -20.77 -0.65
N ASN A 27 -10.33 -21.20 -1.88
CA ASN A 27 -10.93 -22.51 -2.19
C ASN A 27 -9.86 -23.61 -2.36
N LEU A 28 -8.66 -23.42 -1.82
CA LEU A 28 -7.59 -24.42 -1.87
C LEU A 28 -7.66 -25.29 -0.62
N ASP A 29 -7.77 -26.60 -0.81
CA ASP A 29 -7.61 -27.57 0.28
C ASP A 29 -6.17 -27.52 0.78
N SER A 30 -5.97 -26.86 1.93
CA SER A 30 -4.66 -26.72 2.55
C SER A 30 -4.74 -27.17 4.00
N GLN A 31 -4.00 -28.22 4.34
CA GLN A 31 -3.71 -28.60 5.73
C GLN A 31 -2.59 -27.74 6.35
N ASN A 32 -2.01 -26.80 5.59
CA ASN A 32 -0.92 -25.95 6.09
C ASN A 32 -1.46 -24.85 7.02
N THR A 33 -0.65 -24.52 8.02
CA THR A 33 -0.89 -23.43 8.99
C THR A 33 -0.53 -22.04 8.44
N GLU A 34 0.07 -21.95 7.24
CA GLU A 34 0.49 -20.68 6.63
C GLU A 34 -0.67 -20.00 5.88
N LEU A 35 -0.76 -18.68 6.01
CA LEU A 35 -1.68 -17.86 5.20
C LEU A 35 -1.19 -17.77 3.75
N ILE A 36 -2.05 -18.18 2.82
CA ILE A 36 -1.77 -18.19 1.38
C ILE A 36 -2.82 -17.42 0.58
N GLY A 37 -2.44 -17.01 -0.63
CA GLY A 37 -3.36 -16.45 -1.61
C GLY A 37 -4.16 -15.26 -1.08
N GLY A 38 -5.47 -15.32 -1.26
CA GLY A 38 -6.38 -14.25 -0.81
C GLY A 38 -6.33 -13.97 0.68
N ALA A 39 -6.10 -14.98 1.53
CA ALA A 39 -6.03 -14.80 2.97
C ALA A 39 -4.83 -13.92 3.38
N ARG A 40 -3.68 -14.09 2.70
CA ARG A 40 -2.50 -13.28 2.96
C ARG A 40 -2.64 -11.85 2.42
N ILE A 41 -3.32 -11.64 1.29
CA ILE A 41 -3.72 -10.30 0.83
C ILE A 41 -4.57 -9.61 1.89
N ASN A 42 -5.60 -10.30 2.39
CA ASN A 42 -6.51 -9.76 3.40
C ASN A 42 -5.77 -9.38 4.70
N PHE A 43 -4.91 -10.27 5.20
CA PHE A 43 -4.07 -10.00 6.37
C PHE A 43 -3.13 -8.79 6.15
N THR A 44 -2.58 -8.65 4.94
CA THR A 44 -1.73 -7.51 4.59
C THR A 44 -2.50 -6.19 4.69
N PHE A 45 -3.76 -6.14 4.26
CA PHE A 45 -4.60 -4.93 4.36
C PHE A 45 -5.05 -4.65 5.79
N ASN A 46 -5.73 -5.62 6.41
CA ASN A 46 -6.47 -5.40 7.65
C ASN A 46 -5.59 -5.45 8.90
N SER A 47 -4.45 -6.13 8.84
CA SER A 47 -3.55 -6.24 9.98
C SER A 47 -2.30 -5.39 9.73
N HIS A 48 -1.52 -5.70 8.70
CA HIS A 48 -0.22 -5.05 8.53
C HIS A 48 -0.35 -3.56 8.14
N PHE A 49 -1.06 -3.25 7.06
CA PHE A 49 -1.21 -1.89 6.57
C PHE A 49 -2.01 -1.00 7.54
N THR A 50 -3.13 -1.52 8.04
CA THR A 50 -3.96 -0.80 9.02
C THR A 50 -3.18 -0.42 10.28
N ASN A 51 -2.47 -1.37 10.88
CA ASN A 51 -1.65 -1.09 12.08
C ASN A 51 -0.52 -0.11 11.77
N PHE A 52 0.12 -0.24 10.60
CA PHE A 52 1.18 0.67 10.18
C PHE A 52 0.66 2.11 10.04
N ILE A 53 -0.44 2.33 9.31
CA ILE A 53 -1.02 3.67 9.11
C ILE A 53 -1.46 4.28 10.44
N ASN A 54 -2.12 3.50 11.30
CA ASN A 54 -2.59 4.00 12.59
C ASN A 54 -1.47 4.54 13.49
N ASN A 55 -0.26 3.96 13.40
CA ASN A 55 0.91 4.35 14.19
C ASN A 55 1.73 5.50 13.59
N ILE A 56 1.33 6.07 12.45
CA ILE A 56 2.00 7.24 11.88
C ILE A 56 1.59 8.48 12.67
N ASP A 57 2.58 9.19 13.20
CA ASP A 57 2.41 10.52 13.78
C ASP A 57 2.52 11.60 12.67
N PRO A 58 1.47 12.42 12.45
CA PRO A 58 1.45 13.46 11.42
C PRO A 58 2.49 14.56 11.61
N LEU A 59 3.04 14.72 12.81
CA LEU A 59 3.96 15.80 13.17
C LEU A 59 5.39 15.31 13.40
N THR A 60 5.68 14.03 13.19
CA THR A 60 7.01 13.43 13.44
C THR A 60 8.16 14.19 12.74
N ALA A 61 7.90 14.75 11.56
CA ALA A 61 8.90 15.41 10.73
C ALA A 61 9.02 16.93 10.97
N ILE A 62 8.17 17.52 11.81
CA ILE A 62 8.08 18.98 11.99
C ILE A 62 8.18 19.33 13.48
N ASN A 63 9.16 20.16 13.83
CA ASN A 63 9.33 20.65 15.19
C ASN A 63 8.58 21.97 15.46
N ASP A 64 8.48 22.34 16.73
CA ASP A 64 7.74 23.53 17.18
C ASP A 64 8.29 24.83 16.61
N ASP A 65 9.61 24.92 16.39
CA ASP A 65 10.22 26.10 15.79
C ASP A 65 9.86 26.25 14.30
N GLN A 66 9.71 25.13 13.59
CA GLN A 66 9.23 25.11 12.21
C GLN A 66 7.75 25.47 12.14
N ILE A 67 6.92 24.96 13.05
CA ILE A 67 5.50 25.35 13.15
C ILE A 67 5.40 26.84 13.45
N ARG A 68 6.21 27.35 14.39
CA ARG A 68 6.29 28.77 14.71
C ARG A 68 6.69 29.59 13.47
N ALA A 69 7.71 29.16 12.74
CA ALA A 69 8.11 29.81 11.49
C ALA A 69 6.99 29.83 10.44
N MET A 70 6.24 28.73 10.29
CA MET A 70 5.09 28.68 9.40
C MET A 70 4.00 29.66 9.83
N LEU A 71 3.72 29.78 11.12
CA LEU A 71 2.74 30.73 11.65
C LEU A 71 3.09 32.18 11.27
N TYR A 72 4.33 32.59 11.53
CA TYR A 72 4.80 33.92 11.17
C TYR A 72 4.78 34.14 9.65
N ASN A 73 5.34 33.20 8.88
CA ASN A 73 5.43 33.34 7.42
C ASN A 73 4.05 33.36 6.75
N SER A 74 3.09 32.58 7.25
CA SER A 74 1.73 32.53 6.73
C SER A 74 0.92 33.80 7.00
N SER A 75 1.33 34.58 8.01
CA SER A 75 0.73 35.87 8.36
C SER A 75 1.22 37.02 7.46
N GLY A 76 2.36 36.81 6.78
CA GLY A 76 2.96 37.79 5.89
C GLY A 76 3.31 39.10 6.61
N SER A 77 2.94 40.23 6.01
CA SER A 77 3.13 41.56 6.61
C SER A 77 2.03 41.96 7.61
N SER A 78 1.00 41.13 7.79
CA SER A 78 -0.14 41.46 8.63
C SER A 78 0.11 41.05 10.09
N SER A 79 -0.26 41.92 11.03
CA SER A 79 -0.34 41.55 12.44
C SER A 79 -1.66 40.82 12.70
N VAL A 80 -1.61 39.50 12.87
CA VAL A 80 -2.81 38.68 13.07
C VAL A 80 -3.04 38.45 14.56
N ILE A 81 -4.32 38.46 14.98
CA ILE A 81 -4.74 38.27 16.38
C ILE A 81 -4.77 36.77 16.76
N LEU A 82 -4.99 35.90 15.79
CA LEU A 82 -4.98 34.43 15.90
C LEU A 82 -4.17 33.86 14.72
N PHE A 83 -3.71 32.62 14.80
CA PHE A 83 -3.02 31.97 13.69
C PHE A 83 -3.81 31.96 12.37
N SER A 84 -3.08 31.98 11.26
CA SER A 84 -3.67 31.99 9.92
C SER A 84 -4.25 30.62 9.53
N HIS A 85 -5.35 30.62 8.75
CA HIS A 85 -5.90 29.40 8.15
C HIS A 85 -4.88 28.70 7.24
N SER A 86 -4.03 29.47 6.56
CA SER A 86 -3.02 28.95 5.63
C SER A 86 -1.95 28.11 6.32
N ALA A 87 -1.55 28.45 7.56
CA ALA A 87 -0.60 27.65 8.32
C ALA A 87 -1.15 26.24 8.63
N PHE A 88 -2.40 26.18 9.10
CA PHE A 88 -3.09 24.90 9.32
C PHE A 88 -3.18 24.09 8.02
N GLU A 89 -3.61 24.72 6.93
CA GLU A 89 -3.77 24.04 5.65
C GLU A 89 -2.44 23.47 5.13
N GLN A 90 -1.35 24.22 5.21
CA GLN A 90 -0.02 23.76 4.79
C GLN A 90 0.46 22.57 5.63
N LEU A 91 0.30 22.62 6.95
CA LEU A 91 0.66 21.51 7.84
C LEU A 91 -0.19 20.27 7.60
N ALA A 92 -1.50 20.44 7.41
CA ALA A 92 -2.40 19.34 7.07
C ALA A 92 -1.96 18.67 5.75
N LYS A 93 -1.66 19.45 4.71
CA LYS A 93 -1.17 18.96 3.41
C LYS A 93 0.13 18.16 3.55
N LEU A 94 1.10 18.68 4.30
CA LEU A 94 2.36 17.99 4.57
C LEU A 94 2.15 16.66 5.29
N SER A 95 1.27 16.63 6.30
CA SER A 95 0.99 15.39 7.04
C SER A 95 0.40 14.30 6.13
N ILE A 96 -0.54 14.66 5.25
CA ILE A 96 -1.18 13.70 4.32
C ILE A 96 -0.17 13.19 3.28
N GLN A 97 0.73 14.04 2.79
CA GLN A 97 1.78 13.67 1.83
C GLN A 97 2.64 12.50 2.33
N MET A 98 2.82 12.38 3.65
CA MET A 98 3.59 11.28 4.26
C MET A 98 2.98 9.90 3.99
N LEU A 99 1.67 9.81 3.75
CA LEU A 99 0.97 8.54 3.50
C LEU A 99 1.22 7.98 2.09
N LYS A 100 1.69 8.83 1.16
CA LYS A 100 1.92 8.50 -0.26
C LYS A 100 2.92 7.37 -0.50
N PRO A 101 4.18 7.44 -0.03
CA PRO A 101 5.13 6.35 -0.23
C PRO A 101 4.64 5.02 0.34
N HIS A 102 3.94 5.04 1.48
CA HIS A 102 3.44 3.83 2.14
C HIS A 102 2.27 3.18 1.39
N SER A 103 1.34 3.99 0.88
CA SER A 103 0.22 3.52 0.08
C SER A 103 0.67 2.95 -1.27
N ILE A 104 1.65 3.60 -1.92
CA ILE A 104 2.28 3.11 -3.15
C ILE A 104 3.03 1.78 -2.90
N LYS A 105 3.72 1.67 -1.76
CA LYS A 105 4.42 0.43 -1.38
C LYS A 105 3.46 -0.74 -1.20
N LEU A 106 2.24 -0.50 -0.70
CA LEU A 106 1.22 -1.55 -0.56
C LEU A 106 0.85 -2.19 -1.91
N VAL A 107 0.74 -1.39 -2.96
CA VAL A 107 0.51 -1.90 -4.33
C VAL A 107 1.63 -2.87 -4.74
N SER A 108 2.88 -2.52 -4.48
CA SER A 108 4.04 -3.38 -4.79
C SER A 108 4.06 -4.66 -3.96
N ILE A 109 3.62 -4.62 -2.70
CA ILE A 109 3.51 -5.81 -1.85
C ILE A 109 2.46 -6.77 -2.43
N VAL A 110 1.31 -6.27 -2.83
CA VAL A 110 0.24 -7.09 -3.43
C VAL A 110 0.65 -7.62 -4.81
N PHE A 111 1.37 -6.83 -5.62
CA PHE A 111 1.97 -7.34 -6.85
C PHE A 111 2.88 -8.55 -6.57
N GLY A 112 3.77 -8.45 -5.58
CA GLY A 112 4.64 -9.56 -5.17
C GLY A 112 3.86 -10.79 -4.68
N GLU A 113 2.71 -10.58 -4.04
CA GLU A 113 1.79 -11.64 -3.64
C GLU A 113 1.19 -12.38 -4.84
N LEU A 114 0.73 -11.67 -5.88
CA LEU A 114 0.22 -12.30 -7.11
C LEU A 114 1.29 -13.11 -7.84
N VAL A 115 2.52 -12.62 -7.87
CA VAL A 115 3.68 -13.36 -8.41
C VAL A 115 3.93 -14.62 -7.59
N ARG A 116 3.86 -14.54 -6.25
CA ARG A 116 4.04 -15.72 -5.40
C ARG A 116 2.96 -16.77 -5.65
N ILE A 117 1.69 -16.36 -5.72
CA ILE A 117 0.56 -17.25 -6.05
C ILE A 117 0.84 -17.97 -7.38
N THR A 118 1.28 -17.22 -8.39
CA THR A 118 1.61 -17.77 -9.70
C THR A 118 2.71 -18.84 -9.62
N ASN A 119 3.80 -18.54 -8.91
CA ASN A 119 4.90 -19.51 -8.73
C ASN A 119 4.44 -20.77 -7.99
N THR A 120 3.59 -20.64 -6.97
CA THR A 120 3.00 -21.80 -6.28
C THR A 120 2.16 -22.66 -7.21
N ILE A 121 1.33 -22.05 -8.07
CA ILE A 121 0.48 -22.77 -9.02
C ILE A 121 1.32 -23.47 -10.09
N ILE A 122 2.34 -22.80 -10.63
CA ILE A 122 3.23 -23.39 -11.64
C ILE A 122 4.00 -24.58 -11.08
N THR A 123 4.45 -24.51 -9.82
CA THR A 123 5.24 -25.57 -9.17
C THR A 123 4.39 -26.79 -8.77
N SER A 124 3.12 -26.58 -8.39
CA SER A 124 2.22 -27.65 -7.92
C SER A 124 1.49 -28.41 -9.03
N ASN A 125 1.62 -27.98 -10.29
CA ASN A 125 0.76 -28.42 -11.37
C ASN A 125 1.46 -29.33 -12.39
N SER A 126 0.67 -30.01 -13.22
CA SER A 126 1.10 -30.82 -14.37
C SER A 126 1.95 -30.05 -15.39
N VAL A 127 2.11 -28.75 -15.22
CA VAL A 127 2.90 -27.87 -16.07
C VAL A 127 4.39 -27.96 -15.76
N MET A 128 4.81 -28.44 -14.58
CA MET A 128 6.21 -28.89 -14.31
C MET A 128 6.75 -29.86 -15.39
N ARG A 129 5.84 -30.59 -16.05
CA ARG A 129 6.16 -31.45 -17.18
C ARG A 129 6.76 -30.69 -18.37
N PHE A 130 6.39 -29.42 -18.58
CA PHE A 130 6.74 -28.60 -19.74
C PHE A 130 7.48 -27.32 -19.31
N PRO A 131 8.81 -27.37 -19.13
CA PRO A 131 9.60 -26.24 -18.61
C PRO A 131 9.47 -24.95 -19.44
N ALA A 132 9.50 -25.06 -20.78
CA ALA A 132 9.37 -23.91 -21.67
C ALA A 132 7.98 -23.23 -21.54
N LEU A 133 6.92 -24.04 -21.42
CA LEU A 133 5.57 -23.54 -21.19
C LEU A 133 5.45 -22.82 -19.83
N ASN A 134 6.07 -23.35 -18.77
CA ASN A 134 6.10 -22.70 -17.45
C ASN A 134 6.73 -21.32 -17.51
N GLU A 135 7.88 -21.21 -18.15
CA GLU A 135 8.59 -19.94 -18.29
C GLU A 135 7.75 -18.91 -19.05
N MET A 136 7.10 -19.34 -20.13
CA MET A 136 6.19 -18.49 -20.90
C MET A 136 4.96 -18.04 -20.11
N ILE A 137 4.32 -18.94 -19.36
CA ILE A 137 3.19 -18.60 -18.49
C ILE A 137 3.63 -17.60 -17.43
N SER A 138 4.74 -17.87 -16.73
CA SER A 138 5.26 -16.98 -15.69
C SER A 138 5.56 -15.58 -16.24
N THR A 139 6.26 -15.51 -17.39
CA THR A 139 6.61 -14.25 -18.04
C THR A 139 5.38 -13.45 -18.47
N SER A 140 4.40 -14.12 -19.06
CA SER A 140 3.14 -13.50 -19.50
C SER A 140 2.34 -12.94 -18.32
N LEU A 141 2.20 -13.72 -17.24
CA LEU A 141 1.47 -13.31 -16.04
C LEU A 141 2.15 -12.18 -15.27
N ILE A 142 3.48 -12.25 -15.09
CA ILE A 142 4.24 -11.18 -14.45
C ILE A 142 4.09 -9.87 -15.24
N LYS A 143 4.13 -9.95 -16.57
CA LYS A 143 3.92 -8.78 -17.45
C LYS A 143 2.50 -8.21 -17.27
N LEU A 144 1.47 -9.05 -17.24
CA LEU A 144 0.08 -8.64 -16.98
C LEU A 144 -0.06 -7.92 -15.64
N PHE A 145 0.47 -8.52 -14.56
CA PHE A 145 0.37 -7.96 -13.22
C PHE A 145 1.13 -6.64 -13.11
N LYS A 146 2.26 -6.50 -13.81
CA LYS A 146 3.03 -5.26 -13.85
C LYS A 146 2.24 -4.13 -14.51
N GLU A 147 1.62 -4.39 -15.68
CA GLU A 147 0.78 -3.42 -16.38
C GLU A 147 -0.39 -2.94 -15.49
N HIS A 148 -1.07 -3.86 -14.79
CA HIS A 148 -2.13 -3.51 -13.85
C HIS A 148 -1.62 -2.82 -12.57
N SER A 149 -0.44 -3.19 -12.08
CA SER A 149 0.20 -2.54 -10.93
C SER A 149 0.50 -1.08 -11.24
N GLU A 150 1.07 -0.78 -12.41
CA GLU A 150 1.40 0.58 -12.83
C GLU A 150 0.14 1.46 -12.96
N GLN A 151 -0.96 0.89 -13.48
CA GLN A 151 -2.25 1.59 -13.53
C GLN A 151 -2.81 1.84 -12.12
N THR A 152 -2.70 0.86 -11.23
CA THR A 152 -3.15 0.96 -9.84
C THR A 152 -2.31 1.97 -9.05
N HIS A 153 -1.00 2.04 -9.30
CA HIS A 153 -0.13 3.06 -8.73
C HIS A 153 -0.62 4.47 -9.05
N LYS A 154 -0.92 4.75 -10.33
CA LYS A 154 -1.46 6.05 -10.75
C LYS A 154 -2.79 6.37 -10.08
N LEU A 155 -3.66 5.36 -9.92
CA LEU A 155 -4.95 5.52 -9.23
C LEU A 155 -4.77 5.87 -7.75
N VAL A 156 -3.91 5.15 -7.03
CA VAL A 156 -3.62 5.39 -5.60
C VAL A 156 -2.91 6.73 -5.40
N GLU A 157 -2.01 7.09 -6.32
CA GLU A 157 -1.33 8.39 -6.32
C GLU A 157 -2.31 9.55 -6.50
N ALA A 158 -3.17 9.49 -7.52
CA ALA A 158 -4.23 10.50 -7.71
C ALA A 158 -5.18 10.56 -6.50
N PHE A 159 -5.49 9.41 -5.89
CA PHE A 159 -6.27 9.31 -4.67
C PHE A 159 -5.57 9.94 -3.43
N LEU A 160 -4.27 10.21 -3.46
CA LEU A 160 -3.64 10.97 -2.38
C LEU A 160 -3.50 12.43 -2.75
N ASP A 161 -3.20 12.71 -4.01
CA ASP A 161 -3.03 14.07 -4.50
C ASP A 161 -4.32 14.90 -4.38
N TRP A 162 -5.51 14.32 -4.60
CA TRP A 162 -6.79 15.04 -4.37
C TRP A 162 -7.07 15.33 -2.88
N ASN A 163 -6.66 14.45 -1.95
CA ASN A 163 -6.79 14.65 -0.50
C ASN A 163 -5.81 15.70 0.00
N VAL A 164 -4.63 15.81 -0.64
CA VAL A 164 -3.67 16.89 -0.40
C VAL A 164 -4.16 18.20 -1.04
N SER A 165 -4.83 18.17 -2.18
CA SER A 165 -5.22 19.39 -2.90
C SER A 165 -6.27 20.21 -2.15
N TYR A 166 -7.21 19.54 -1.47
CA TYR A 166 -8.32 20.20 -0.76
C TYR A 166 -8.50 19.68 0.67
N ILE A 167 -8.47 20.60 1.63
CA ILE A 167 -8.69 20.32 3.05
C ILE A 167 -10.12 20.72 3.44
N SER A 168 -10.94 19.75 3.85
CA SER A 168 -12.34 19.98 4.21
C SER A 168 -12.51 20.20 5.71
N THR A 169 -12.50 21.46 6.14
CA THR A 169 -12.71 21.84 7.56
C THR A 169 -14.18 21.73 8.02
N LYS A 170 -15.10 21.30 7.14
CA LYS A 170 -16.51 21.06 7.45
C LYS A 170 -16.83 19.59 7.73
N HIS A 171 -15.82 18.71 7.75
CA HIS A 171 -16.03 17.30 8.04
C HIS A 171 -16.64 17.11 9.45
N PRO A 172 -17.65 16.24 9.63
CA PRO A 172 -18.33 16.08 10.93
C PRO A 172 -17.41 15.70 12.08
N ASP A 173 -16.41 14.85 11.80
CA ASP A 173 -15.45 14.36 12.81
C ASP A 173 -14.25 15.29 13.03
N PHE A 174 -14.19 16.45 12.36
CA PHE A 174 -13.07 17.39 12.47
C PHE A 174 -13.22 18.31 13.67
N ILE A 175 -12.23 18.32 14.56
CA ILE A 175 -12.23 19.20 15.74
C ILE A 175 -11.99 20.66 15.33
N LYS A 176 -12.79 21.57 15.88
CA LYS A 176 -12.64 23.01 15.63
C LYS A 176 -11.77 23.67 16.69
N TRP A 177 -11.12 24.77 16.31
CA TRP A 177 -10.19 25.50 17.18
C TRP A 177 -10.82 25.91 18.53
N ASN A 178 -12.10 26.28 18.53
CA ASN A 178 -12.83 26.67 19.74
C ASN A 178 -13.04 25.49 20.70
N GLU A 179 -13.29 24.29 20.17
CA GLU A 179 -13.43 23.06 20.95
C GLU A 179 -12.09 22.63 21.56
N VAL A 180 -10.98 22.85 20.85
CA VAL A 180 -9.63 22.63 21.38
C VAL A 180 -9.33 23.61 22.51
N LEU A 181 -9.59 24.91 22.30
CA LEU A 181 -9.33 25.94 23.28
C LEU A 181 -10.11 25.70 24.58
N THR A 182 -11.39 25.32 24.49
CA THR A 182 -12.19 24.99 25.68
C THR A 182 -11.59 23.82 26.48
N LYS A 183 -11.14 22.76 25.80
CA LYS A 183 -10.48 21.62 26.47
C LYS A 183 -9.17 22.02 27.15
N GLU A 184 -8.37 22.86 26.51
CA GLU A 184 -7.10 23.34 27.07
C GLU A 184 -7.35 24.21 28.33
N LEU A 185 -8.35 25.09 28.27
CA LEU A 185 -8.74 25.94 29.41
C LEU A 185 -9.33 25.13 30.57
N GLU A 186 -10.08 24.07 30.29
CA GLU A 186 -10.60 23.14 31.31
C GLU A 186 -9.48 22.37 32.03
N LEU A 187 -8.42 21.99 31.31
CA LEU A 187 -7.23 21.35 31.88
C LEU A 187 -6.39 22.33 32.74
N GLN A 188 -6.30 23.61 32.35
CA GLN A 188 -5.56 24.63 33.12
C GLN A 188 -6.24 25.05 34.43
N ASN A 189 -7.56 24.88 34.56
CA ASN A 189 -8.29 25.14 35.81
C ASN A 189 -7.91 24.18 36.97
N TYR A 190 -7.12 23.13 36.70
CA TYR A 190 -6.58 22.23 37.72
C TYR A 190 -5.17 22.60 38.22
N GLU A 191 -4.46 23.52 37.55
CA GLU A 191 -3.04 23.84 37.84
C GLU A 191 -2.75 25.35 38.03
N THR A 192 -3.63 26.10 38.69
CA THR A 192 -3.36 27.51 39.03
C THR A 192 -3.31 27.78 40.54
N THR A 193 -2.17 27.45 41.16
CA THR A 193 -1.67 28.20 42.33
C THR A 193 -0.16 28.39 42.26
N LYS A 194 0.29 29.41 41.52
CA LYS A 194 1.44 30.27 41.88
C LYS A 194 1.60 31.39 40.85
N SER A 195 1.10 32.56 41.21
CA SER A 195 1.45 33.82 40.57
C SER A 195 2.80 34.28 41.11
N GLU A 196 3.83 34.31 40.26
CA GLU A 196 5.04 35.09 40.52
C GLU A 196 4.86 36.48 39.87
N LYS A 197 4.93 37.54 40.70
CA LYS A 197 4.98 38.92 40.22
C LYS A 197 6.32 39.14 39.52
N ILE A 198 6.29 39.29 38.20
CA ILE A 198 7.45 39.66 37.40
C ILE A 198 7.67 41.17 37.54
N ASP A 199 8.82 41.57 38.08
CA ASP A 199 9.28 42.96 38.13
C ASP A 199 9.52 43.50 36.71
N PHE A 200 8.61 44.37 36.25
CA PHE A 200 8.49 44.82 34.86
C PHE A 200 9.63 45.73 34.36
N TYR A 201 10.52 46.21 35.23
CA TYR A 201 11.42 47.32 34.92
C TYR A 201 12.92 47.03 35.05
N LYS A 202 13.33 45.76 35.19
CA LYS A 202 14.71 45.46 35.61
C LYS A 202 15.78 45.36 34.52
N ASP A 203 15.46 45.40 33.23
CA ASP A 203 16.49 45.41 32.17
C ASP A 203 15.97 46.08 30.89
N MET A 204 16.13 47.40 30.80
CA MET A 204 15.89 48.13 29.56
C MET A 204 17.13 48.96 29.21
N GLU A 205 18.20 48.30 28.79
CA GLU A 205 19.25 48.95 28.01
C GLU A 205 18.63 49.44 26.69
N ARG A 206 18.30 50.74 26.66
CA ARG A 206 17.75 51.38 25.47
C ARG A 206 18.85 51.59 24.44
N LYS A 207 18.99 50.65 23.50
CA LYS A 207 19.73 50.90 22.25
C LYS A 207 19.05 52.05 21.51
N LEU A 208 19.77 53.15 21.30
CA LEU A 208 19.26 54.42 20.76
C LEU A 208 19.08 54.40 19.23
N THR A 209 19.73 53.44 18.55
CA THR A 209 19.76 53.34 17.09
C THR A 209 19.41 51.93 16.63
N LEU A 210 18.68 51.84 15.52
CA LEU A 210 18.33 50.57 14.90
C LEU A 210 19.58 49.96 14.25
N GLU A 211 20.01 48.80 14.75
CA GLU A 211 21.09 48.03 14.15
C GLU A 211 20.66 47.45 12.78
N SER A 212 21.62 47.13 11.92
CA SER A 212 21.32 46.53 10.61
C SER A 212 20.65 45.17 10.76
N ILE A 213 19.58 44.95 9.99
CA ILE A 213 18.82 43.71 10.02
C ILE A 213 19.68 42.60 9.39
N PRO A 214 19.89 41.45 10.06
CA PRO A 214 20.63 40.34 9.49
C PRO A 214 19.99 39.80 8.20
N ASN A 215 20.79 39.39 7.22
CA ASN A 215 20.31 38.81 5.97
C ASN A 215 19.53 37.48 6.15
N ILE A 216 19.72 36.78 7.27
CA ILE A 216 18.98 35.57 7.62
C ILE A 216 18.32 35.79 8.98
N LEU A 217 16.98 35.88 8.96
CA LEU A 217 16.17 35.97 10.16
C LEU A 217 15.74 34.57 10.59
N LYS A 218 16.09 34.22 11.84
CA LYS A 218 15.53 33.06 12.55
C LYS A 218 14.74 33.59 13.72
N ILE A 219 13.61 32.98 14.03
CA ILE A 219 12.85 33.33 15.24
C ILE A 219 13.72 32.96 16.44
N LYS A 220 14.25 33.98 17.11
CA LYS A 220 15.10 33.86 18.30
C LYS A 220 14.32 34.41 19.50
N GLY A 221 14.27 33.67 20.60
CA GLY A 221 13.59 34.11 21.83
C GLY A 221 12.86 32.96 22.52
N LYS A 222 12.46 33.17 23.79
CA LYS A 222 11.54 32.26 24.48
C LYS A 222 10.16 32.41 23.84
N MET A 223 9.50 31.28 23.59
CA MET A 223 8.14 31.25 23.07
C MET A 223 7.18 31.97 24.03
N SER A 224 6.39 32.89 23.50
CA SER A 224 5.30 33.55 24.22
C SER A 224 4.22 32.53 24.60
N TYR A 225 3.50 32.80 25.68
CA TYR A 225 2.33 32.00 26.08
C TYR A 225 1.30 31.93 24.94
N GLN A 226 1.05 33.05 24.27
CA GLN A 226 0.10 33.11 23.15
C GLN A 226 0.55 32.18 22.00
N GLU A 227 1.81 32.25 21.60
CA GLU A 227 2.35 31.39 20.53
C GLU A 227 2.27 29.91 20.93
N SER A 228 2.52 29.58 22.19
CA SER A 228 2.42 28.21 22.70
C SER A 228 0.99 27.67 22.57
N VAL A 229 -0.01 28.49 22.90
CA VAL A 229 -1.43 28.13 22.76
C VAL A 229 -1.80 27.97 21.29
N GLU A 230 -1.38 28.90 20.42
CA GLU A 230 -1.66 28.83 18.98
C GLU A 230 -1.07 27.59 18.31
N ILE A 231 0.18 27.26 18.64
CA ILE A 231 0.84 26.03 18.18
C ILE A 231 0.08 24.80 18.68
N GLY A 232 -0.32 24.78 19.95
CA GLY A 232 -1.12 23.69 20.52
C GLY A 232 -2.41 23.45 19.75
N ILE A 233 -3.17 24.52 19.47
CA ILE A 233 -4.43 24.43 18.73
C ILE A 233 -4.22 23.88 17.32
N ILE A 234 -3.25 24.41 16.57
CA ILE A 234 -2.96 23.93 15.22
C ILE A 234 -2.55 22.46 15.22
N LYS A 235 -1.69 22.05 16.16
CA LYS A 235 -1.27 20.65 16.29
C LYS A 235 -2.49 19.75 16.49
N SER A 236 -3.38 20.10 17.41
CA SER A 236 -4.61 19.33 17.65
C SER A 236 -5.52 19.26 16.43
N MET A 237 -5.66 20.37 15.69
CA MET A 237 -6.45 20.40 14.45
C MET A 237 -5.82 19.51 13.37
N VAL A 238 -4.50 19.60 13.16
CA VAL A 238 -3.79 18.76 12.17
C VAL A 238 -3.92 17.29 12.50
N VAL A 239 -3.72 16.92 13.78
CA VAL A 239 -3.89 15.54 14.25
C VAL A 239 -5.32 15.06 13.98
N SER A 240 -6.33 15.84 14.36
CA SER A 240 -7.73 15.47 14.12
C SER A 240 -8.06 15.28 12.63
N TYR A 241 -7.59 16.18 11.75
CA TYR A 241 -7.80 16.02 10.32
C TYR A 241 -7.08 14.78 9.77
N PHE A 242 -5.85 14.55 10.22
CA PHE A 242 -5.06 13.40 9.80
C PHE A 242 -5.70 12.07 10.20
N GLU A 243 -6.32 11.97 11.39
CA GLU A 243 -7.06 10.78 11.81
C GLU A 243 -8.23 10.44 10.86
N ILE A 244 -8.93 11.45 10.35
CA ILE A 244 -9.97 11.26 9.33
C ILE A 244 -9.35 10.67 8.07
N ILE A 245 -8.27 11.27 7.58
CA ILE A 245 -7.59 10.81 6.37
C ILE A 245 -7.05 9.40 6.54
N LYS A 246 -6.49 9.04 7.70
CA LYS A 246 -6.02 7.67 7.99
C LYS A 246 -7.14 6.66 7.79
N LYS A 247 -8.33 6.91 8.34
CA LYS A 247 -9.51 6.03 8.17
C LYS A 247 -9.89 5.88 6.71
N ILE A 248 -9.90 6.98 5.96
CA ILE A 248 -10.21 6.95 4.51
C ILE A 248 -9.14 6.16 3.75
N VAL A 249 -7.86 6.37 4.03
CA VAL A 249 -6.74 5.67 3.36
C VAL A 249 -6.75 4.17 3.64
N ILE A 250 -6.99 3.77 4.89
CA ILE A 250 -7.08 2.36 5.33
C ILE A 250 -8.19 1.62 4.58
N ASP A 251 -9.28 2.30 4.23
CA ASP A 251 -10.41 1.70 3.51
C ASP A 251 -10.26 1.78 1.98
N GLN A 252 -9.93 2.96 1.46
CA GLN A 252 -9.97 3.23 0.01
C GLN A 252 -8.78 2.66 -0.75
N VAL A 253 -7.57 2.67 -0.16
CA VAL A 253 -6.38 2.15 -0.85
C VAL A 253 -6.48 0.64 -1.09
N PRO A 254 -6.84 -0.21 -0.11
CA PRO A 254 -7.08 -1.63 -0.36
C PRO A 254 -8.16 -1.89 -1.42
N LYS A 255 -9.25 -1.11 -1.43
CA LYS A 255 -10.31 -1.24 -2.44
C LYS A 255 -9.78 -0.93 -3.85
N ALA A 256 -9.01 0.14 -4.00
CA ALA A 256 -8.37 0.48 -5.27
C ALA A 256 -7.43 -0.63 -5.77
N ILE A 257 -6.66 -1.24 -4.87
CA ILE A 257 -5.76 -2.35 -5.21
C ILE A 257 -6.54 -3.62 -5.58
N MET A 258 -7.57 -3.97 -4.80
CA MET A 258 -8.41 -5.13 -5.09
C MET A 258 -9.07 -5.01 -6.46
N TYR A 259 -9.62 -3.85 -6.79
CA TYR A 259 -10.24 -3.60 -8.08
C TYR A 259 -9.21 -3.54 -9.22
N GLY A 260 -8.23 -2.63 -9.11
CA GLY A 260 -7.32 -2.28 -10.21
C GLY A 260 -6.25 -3.32 -10.50
N LEU A 261 -5.80 -4.05 -9.48
CA LEU A 261 -4.73 -5.05 -9.61
C LEU A 261 -5.27 -6.48 -9.47
N VAL A 262 -5.93 -6.82 -8.35
CA VAL A 262 -6.26 -8.24 -8.06
C VAL A 262 -7.35 -8.77 -8.98
N PHE A 263 -8.55 -8.17 -8.96
CA PHE A 263 -9.68 -8.64 -9.76
C PHE A 263 -9.44 -8.44 -11.26
N LYS A 264 -8.97 -7.27 -11.66
CA LYS A 264 -8.65 -6.99 -13.07
C LYS A 264 -7.62 -7.99 -13.64
N SER A 265 -6.61 -8.38 -12.86
CA SER A 265 -5.66 -9.41 -13.28
C SER A 265 -6.32 -10.77 -13.35
N SER A 266 -7.03 -11.19 -12.29
CA SER A 266 -7.75 -12.46 -12.23
C SER A 266 -8.66 -12.69 -13.45
N ASP A 267 -9.36 -11.66 -13.90
CA ASP A 267 -10.27 -11.72 -15.04
C ASP A 267 -9.53 -11.82 -16.39
N LYS A 268 -8.34 -11.22 -16.49
CA LYS A 268 -7.56 -11.14 -17.73
C LYS A 268 -6.52 -12.23 -17.93
N ILE A 269 -6.25 -13.06 -16.91
CA ILE A 269 -5.26 -14.15 -16.99
C ILE A 269 -5.51 -15.07 -18.19
N GLN A 270 -6.73 -15.57 -18.36
CA GLN A 270 -7.03 -16.55 -19.39
C GLN A 270 -6.87 -15.96 -20.80
N GLU A 271 -7.42 -14.77 -21.02
CA GLU A 271 -7.29 -14.01 -22.28
C GLU A 271 -5.82 -13.73 -22.60
N ARG A 272 -5.05 -13.28 -21.61
CA ARG A 272 -3.64 -12.95 -21.80
C ARG A 272 -2.80 -14.18 -22.15
N LEU A 273 -2.99 -15.28 -21.43
CA LEU A 273 -2.30 -16.54 -21.72
C LEU A 273 -2.68 -17.11 -23.08
N PHE A 274 -3.95 -16.96 -23.48
CA PHE A 274 -4.39 -17.37 -24.81
C PHE A 274 -3.65 -16.60 -25.91
N LEU A 275 -3.61 -15.26 -25.82
CA LEU A 275 -2.92 -14.42 -26.79
C LEU A 275 -1.40 -14.66 -26.83
N ASP A 276 -0.76 -14.80 -25.67
CA ASP A 276 0.70 -14.89 -25.58
C ASP A 276 1.25 -16.29 -25.91
N ILE A 277 0.43 -17.35 -25.79
CA ILE A 277 0.88 -18.76 -25.88
C ILE A 277 0.17 -19.53 -26.98
N TYR A 278 -1.17 -19.46 -27.05
CA TYR A 278 -1.95 -20.36 -27.91
C TYR A 278 -1.80 -20.05 -29.41
N ASP A 279 -1.58 -18.78 -29.77
CA ASP A 279 -1.49 -18.37 -31.18
C ASP A 279 -0.08 -18.52 -31.78
N LYS A 280 0.88 -19.09 -31.03
CA LYS A 280 2.23 -19.31 -31.56
C LYS A 280 2.29 -20.51 -32.49
N LYS A 281 3.03 -20.37 -33.60
CA LYS A 281 3.26 -21.44 -34.59
C LYS A 281 4.07 -22.63 -34.03
N ASP A 282 4.84 -22.40 -32.97
CA ASP A 282 5.81 -23.35 -32.41
C ASP A 282 5.31 -24.07 -31.15
N LEU A 283 3.99 -24.29 -31.03
CA LEU A 283 3.38 -24.97 -29.88
C LEU A 283 4.02 -26.33 -29.56
N GLU A 284 4.45 -27.07 -30.58
CA GLU A 284 5.08 -28.39 -30.41
C GLU A 284 6.44 -28.30 -29.70
N LEU A 285 7.19 -27.21 -29.90
CA LEU A 285 8.46 -26.97 -29.21
C LEU A 285 8.24 -26.50 -27.76
N ILE A 286 7.11 -25.86 -27.48
CA ILE A 286 6.76 -25.34 -26.15
C ILE A 286 6.29 -26.48 -25.21
N ILE A 287 5.67 -27.54 -25.75
CA ILE A 287 5.17 -28.70 -25.01
C ILE A 287 6.20 -29.84 -25.01
N VAL A 288 7.48 -29.51 -24.90
CA VAL A 288 8.54 -30.50 -24.73
C VAL A 288 8.67 -30.88 -23.26
N GLU A 289 8.67 -32.19 -22.99
CA GLU A 289 8.87 -32.71 -21.63
C GLU A 289 10.29 -32.45 -21.13
N SER A 290 10.45 -32.27 -19.81
CA SER A 290 11.80 -32.36 -19.23
C SER A 290 12.40 -33.77 -19.45
N SER A 291 13.73 -33.84 -19.61
CA SER A 291 14.45 -35.11 -19.80
C SER A 291 14.15 -36.13 -18.71
N GLU A 292 14.14 -35.67 -17.46
CA GLU A 292 13.85 -36.49 -16.27
C GLU A 292 12.43 -37.09 -16.29
N ILE A 293 11.44 -36.32 -16.72
CA ILE A 293 10.04 -36.76 -16.77
C ILE A 293 9.83 -37.69 -17.97
N SER A 294 10.45 -37.39 -19.10
CA SER A 294 10.44 -38.26 -20.29
C SER A 294 11.06 -39.63 -19.98
N GLU A 295 12.20 -39.67 -19.32
CA GLU A 295 12.83 -40.93 -18.88
C GLU A 295 11.97 -41.72 -17.91
N LYS A 296 11.40 -41.07 -16.88
CA LYS A 296 10.50 -41.73 -15.92
C LYS A 296 9.27 -42.31 -16.64
N ARG A 297 8.68 -41.57 -17.59
CA ARG A 297 7.54 -42.04 -18.39
C ARG A 297 7.92 -43.26 -19.23
N ASN A 298 9.06 -43.24 -19.89
CA ASN A 298 9.53 -44.35 -20.71
C ASN A 298 9.79 -45.62 -19.87
N LYS A 299 10.40 -45.47 -18.69
CA LYS A 299 10.58 -46.56 -17.72
C LYS A 299 9.23 -47.14 -17.29
N LEU A 300 8.30 -46.29 -16.85
CA LEU A 300 6.96 -46.71 -16.42
C LEU A 300 6.19 -47.42 -17.54
N HIS A 301 6.24 -46.90 -18.76
CA HIS A 301 5.56 -47.49 -19.91
C HIS A 301 6.12 -48.88 -20.24
N THR A 302 7.43 -49.05 -20.14
CA THR A 302 8.09 -50.35 -20.33
C THR A 302 7.64 -51.35 -19.28
N THR A 303 7.63 -50.95 -18.00
CA THR A 303 7.15 -51.79 -16.90
C THR A 303 5.66 -52.15 -17.07
N LEU A 304 4.82 -51.19 -17.44
CA LEU A 304 3.39 -51.40 -17.62
C LEU A 304 3.11 -52.36 -18.78
N LYS A 305 3.86 -52.23 -19.89
CA LYS A 305 3.79 -53.16 -21.02
C LYS A 305 4.18 -54.58 -20.60
N ALA A 306 5.26 -54.73 -19.83
CA ALA A 306 5.69 -56.02 -19.30
C ALA A 306 4.64 -56.64 -18.37
N LEU A 307 4.05 -55.84 -17.47
CA LEU A 307 2.98 -56.30 -16.57
C LEU A 307 1.72 -56.70 -17.33
N LYS A 308 1.33 -55.96 -18.37
CA LYS A 308 0.19 -56.33 -19.24
C LYS A 308 0.43 -57.66 -19.95
N GLN A 309 1.62 -57.83 -20.53
CA GLN A 309 1.98 -59.09 -21.19
C GLN A 309 1.96 -60.27 -20.21
N ALA A 310 2.46 -60.08 -18.99
CA ALA A 310 2.39 -61.09 -17.95
C ALA A 310 0.93 -61.42 -17.56
N TYR A 311 0.08 -60.40 -17.45
CA TYR A 311 -1.35 -60.57 -17.17
C TYR A 311 -2.07 -61.34 -18.28
N ASP A 312 -1.86 -60.96 -19.55
CA ASP A 312 -2.48 -61.62 -20.71
C ASP A 312 -2.04 -63.10 -20.80
N LEU A 313 -0.79 -63.41 -20.48
CA LEU A 313 -0.29 -64.78 -20.40
C LEU A 313 -0.99 -65.59 -19.29
N VAL A 314 -1.16 -65.00 -18.10
CA VAL A 314 -1.87 -65.63 -16.99
C VAL A 314 -3.34 -65.86 -17.31
N CYS A 315 -4.01 -64.95 -18.02
CA CYS A 315 -5.39 -65.12 -18.45
C CYS A 315 -5.56 -66.12 -19.62
N SER A 316 -4.47 -66.49 -20.30
CA SER A 316 -4.46 -67.48 -21.38
C SER A 316 -4.18 -68.92 -20.93
N LEU A 317 -3.88 -69.11 -19.63
CA LEU A 317 -3.76 -70.40 -18.94
C LEU A 317 -5.08 -70.79 -18.28
#